data_AF-A0A316I1X5-F1
#
_entry.id   AF-A0A316I1X5-F1
#
_cell.length_a   1.000
_cell.length_b   1.000
_cell.length_c   1.000
_cell.angle_alpha   90.00
_cell.angle_beta   90.00
_cell.angle_gamma   90.00
#
_symmetry.space_group_name_H-M   'P 1'
#
loop_
_entity.id
_entity.type
_entity.pdbx_description
1 polymer ?
#
loop_
_entity_poly.entity_id
_entity_poly.type
_entity_poly.pdbx_seq_one_letter_code
_entity_poly.pdbx_strand_id
1 'polypeptide(L)'
;MEHARYRASLTPAEIGRGGADGWVSVDDVPTLAWLAWNDLGRPPGVLGELAEATDPRHVLALCRILASTSRADTAAVWRYLAADWERTGERSDGRQRFLLDRARRGEGMNWRDFSALMGTDRPEEVDAAFDRGEDMVGISVIGLAMSYPDPWATLHRVARALDHDRTEVRRQGATALAHVARIHGVVSRECLEVLRRRHDNVAEDDLWTFIAHHKLPAWLWWRRIKARLGRRVPRERRPRLTGCAVPRPA
;
A
#
# COMPACT_ATOMS: atom_id res chain seq x y z
N MET A 1 7.24 16.22 2.25
CA MET A 1 6.68 14.85 2.16
C MET A 1 5.23 14.78 2.64
N GLU A 2 4.85 15.36 3.79
CA GLU A 2 3.46 15.32 4.28
C GLU A 2 2.44 15.99 3.33
N HIS A 3 2.75 17.19 2.79
CA HIS A 3 1.84 17.93 1.92
C HIS A 3 1.51 17.23 0.58
N ALA A 4 2.38 16.36 0.07
CA ALA A 4 2.09 15.58 -1.14
C ALA A 4 1.02 14.51 -0.89
N ARG A 5 0.97 13.95 0.34
CA ARG A 5 0.02 12.90 0.74
C ARG A 5 -1.39 13.44 1.01
N TYR A 6 -1.50 14.66 1.56
CA TYR A 6 -2.80 15.33 1.69
C TYR A 6 -3.47 15.56 0.34
N ARG A 7 -2.69 15.83 -0.71
CA ARG A 7 -3.24 16.16 -2.03
C ARG A 7 -3.88 14.95 -2.73
N ALA A 8 -3.49 13.73 -2.37
CA ALA A 8 -4.09 12.49 -2.88
C ALA A 8 -5.43 12.14 -2.18
N SER A 9 -5.69 12.69 -0.99
CA SER A 9 -6.99 12.55 -0.28
C SER A 9 -8.02 13.64 -0.66
N LEU A 10 -7.66 14.52 -1.58
CA LEU A 10 -8.54 15.60 -2.03
C LEU A 10 -9.63 15.03 -2.92
N THR A 11 -10.85 15.52 -2.70
CA THR A 11 -11.95 15.28 -3.62
C THR A 11 -11.70 16.00 -4.95
N PRO A 12 -12.33 15.56 -6.05
CA PRO A 12 -12.24 16.26 -7.34
C PRO A 12 -12.61 17.74 -7.24
N ALA A 13 -13.63 18.07 -6.43
CA ALA A 13 -14.06 19.45 -6.22
C ALA A 13 -13.00 20.30 -5.48
N GLU A 14 -12.28 19.73 -4.53
CA GLU A 14 -11.18 20.41 -3.83
C GLU A 14 -9.98 20.62 -4.75
N ILE A 15 -9.63 19.64 -5.58
CA ILE A 15 -8.59 19.81 -6.61
C ILE A 15 -8.97 20.95 -7.56
N GLY A 16 -10.20 20.94 -8.06
CA GLY A 16 -10.73 21.99 -8.93
C GLY A 16 -10.69 23.37 -8.27
N ARG A 17 -11.10 23.47 -7.00
CA ARG A 17 -11.03 24.73 -6.24
C ARG A 17 -9.59 25.21 -6.07
N GLY A 18 -8.68 24.28 -5.78
CA GLY A 18 -7.25 24.57 -5.60
C GLY A 18 -6.63 25.20 -6.85
N GLY A 19 -6.92 24.65 -8.02
CA GLY A 19 -6.48 25.22 -9.29
C GLY A 19 -7.20 26.51 -9.68
N ALA A 20 -8.53 26.58 -9.50
CA ALA A 20 -9.33 27.74 -9.90
C ALA A 20 -9.02 29.01 -9.09
N ASP A 21 -8.74 28.86 -7.79
CA ASP A 21 -8.45 29.97 -6.88
C ASP A 21 -6.94 30.23 -6.74
N GLY A 22 -6.09 29.45 -7.41
CA GLY A 22 -4.63 29.64 -7.43
C GLY A 22 -3.88 29.14 -6.18
N TRP A 23 -4.47 28.24 -5.40
CA TRP A 23 -3.77 27.56 -4.29
C TRP A 23 -2.71 26.56 -4.77
N VAL A 24 -2.86 26.07 -6.00
CA VAL A 24 -1.94 25.16 -6.67
C VAL A 24 -1.52 25.80 -7.99
N SER A 25 -0.23 25.71 -8.34
CA SER A 25 0.23 26.13 -9.66
C SER A 25 -0.55 25.39 -10.74
N VAL A 26 -0.95 26.09 -11.81
CA VAL A 26 -1.69 25.48 -12.92
C VAL A 26 -0.95 24.27 -13.51
N ASP A 27 0.38 24.31 -13.54
CA ASP A 27 1.22 23.22 -14.05
C ASP A 27 1.24 21.98 -13.14
N ASP A 28 0.96 22.15 -11.84
CA ASP A 28 0.94 21.05 -10.86
C ASP A 28 -0.44 20.38 -10.77
N VAL A 29 -1.51 21.05 -11.20
CA VAL A 29 -2.89 20.54 -11.07
C VAL A 29 -3.08 19.19 -11.77
N PRO A 30 -2.62 18.96 -13.03
CA PRO A 30 -2.76 17.67 -13.68
C PRO A 30 -2.13 16.53 -12.88
N THR A 31 -0.97 16.77 -12.24
CA THR A 31 -0.31 15.78 -11.40
C THR A 31 -1.17 15.41 -10.19
N LEU A 32 -1.80 16.39 -9.54
CA LEU A 32 -2.71 16.13 -8.42
C LEU A 32 -3.97 15.38 -8.85
N ALA A 33 -4.54 15.79 -9.99
CA ALA A 33 -5.69 15.10 -10.58
C ALA A 33 -5.35 13.66 -10.95
N TRP A 34 -4.16 13.40 -11.49
CA TRP A 34 -3.68 12.07 -11.83
C TRP A 34 -3.56 11.16 -10.59
N LEU A 35 -2.99 11.67 -9.49
CA LEU A 35 -2.90 10.90 -8.24
C LEU A 35 -4.29 10.53 -7.71
N ALA A 36 -5.19 11.51 -7.60
CA ALA A 36 -6.56 11.26 -7.14
C ALA A 36 -7.33 10.33 -8.10
N TRP A 37 -7.11 10.45 -9.40
CA TRP A 37 -7.73 9.57 -10.39
C TRP A 37 -7.29 8.12 -10.24
N ASN A 38 -6.00 7.86 -9.98
CA ASN A 38 -5.50 6.51 -9.68
C ASN A 38 -6.09 5.96 -8.39
N ASP A 39 -6.16 6.78 -7.34
CA ASP A 39 -6.76 6.39 -6.06
C ASP A 39 -8.21 5.97 -6.18
N LEU A 40 -8.96 6.62 -7.07
CA LEU A 40 -10.37 6.32 -7.32
C LEU A 40 -10.58 5.12 -8.26
N GLY A 41 -9.52 4.45 -8.73
CA GLY A 41 -9.62 3.36 -9.70
C GLY A 41 -9.91 3.83 -11.12
N ARG A 42 -9.40 5.02 -11.47
CA ARG A 42 -9.47 5.64 -12.80
C ARG A 42 -10.89 5.75 -13.41
N PRO A 43 -11.88 6.31 -12.68
CA PRO A 43 -13.22 6.50 -13.23
C PRO A 43 -13.19 7.50 -14.40
N PRO A 44 -14.03 7.33 -15.44
CA PRO A 44 -14.10 8.29 -16.53
C PRO A 44 -14.67 9.65 -16.05
N GLY A 45 -14.37 10.72 -16.79
CA GLY A 45 -14.94 12.04 -16.58
C GLY A 45 -13.89 13.15 -16.44
N VAL A 46 -14.35 14.32 -15.97
CA VAL A 46 -13.57 15.57 -15.91
C VAL A 46 -12.26 15.43 -15.13
N LEU A 47 -12.21 14.57 -14.11
CA LEU A 47 -10.98 14.33 -13.35
C LEU A 47 -9.90 13.63 -14.19
N GLY A 48 -10.29 12.63 -15.00
CA GLY A 48 -9.36 11.94 -15.90
C GLY A 48 -8.87 12.85 -17.02
N GLU A 49 -9.77 13.66 -17.59
CA GLU A 49 -9.40 14.69 -18.57
C GLU A 49 -8.42 15.71 -17.97
N LEU A 50 -8.66 16.16 -16.74
CA LEU A 50 -7.75 17.06 -16.03
C LEU A 50 -6.38 16.42 -15.75
N ALA A 51 -6.33 15.11 -15.48
CA ALA A 51 -5.09 14.39 -15.24
C ALA A 51 -4.18 14.29 -16.48
N GLU A 52 -4.76 14.36 -17.67
CA GLU A 52 -4.06 14.28 -18.95
C GLU A 52 -3.86 15.65 -19.63
N ALA A 53 -4.51 16.69 -19.12
CA ALA A 53 -4.47 18.03 -19.70
C ALA A 53 -3.06 18.66 -19.60
N THR A 54 -2.61 19.25 -20.72
CA THR A 54 -1.30 19.94 -20.81
C THR A 54 -1.42 21.43 -21.11
N ASP A 55 -2.55 21.89 -21.67
CA ASP A 55 -2.79 23.31 -21.94
C ASP A 55 -3.29 24.04 -20.67
N PRO A 56 -2.60 25.07 -20.17
CA PRO A 56 -2.99 25.77 -18.94
C PRO A 56 -4.39 26.39 -18.98
N ARG A 57 -4.86 26.86 -20.15
CA ARG A 57 -6.21 27.43 -20.26
C ARG A 57 -7.27 26.36 -20.10
N HIS A 58 -7.06 25.20 -20.72
CA HIS A 58 -7.92 24.04 -20.56
C HIS A 58 -7.91 23.51 -19.12
N VAL A 59 -6.74 23.40 -18.47
CA VAL A 59 -6.62 23.02 -17.05
C VAL A 59 -7.48 23.93 -16.16
N LEU A 60 -7.39 25.26 -16.32
CA LEU A 60 -8.19 26.20 -15.53
C LEU A 60 -9.70 26.08 -15.82
N ALA A 61 -10.10 25.77 -17.05
CA ALA A 61 -11.50 25.54 -17.38
C ALA A 61 -12.06 24.30 -16.66
N LEU A 62 -11.32 23.18 -16.71
CA LEU A 62 -11.67 21.94 -16.00
C LEU A 62 -11.69 22.14 -14.48
N CYS A 63 -10.75 22.92 -13.93
CA CYS A 63 -10.73 23.28 -12.51
C CYS A 63 -12.04 23.95 -12.08
N ARG A 64 -12.54 24.93 -12.86
CA ARG A 64 -13.80 25.61 -12.56
C ARG A 64 -15.00 24.67 -12.63
N ILE A 65 -15.01 23.75 -13.61
CA ILE A 65 -16.04 22.71 -13.71
C ILE A 65 -16.04 21.86 -12.44
N LEU A 66 -14.90 21.29 -12.06
CA LEU A 66 -14.79 20.46 -10.85
C LEU A 66 -15.14 21.23 -9.58
N ALA A 67 -14.66 22.46 -9.43
CA ALA A 67 -14.96 23.31 -8.28
C ALA A 67 -16.47 23.58 -8.11
N SER A 68 -17.23 23.59 -9.21
CA SER A 68 -18.68 23.79 -9.21
C SER A 68 -19.49 22.54 -8.83
N THR A 69 -18.87 21.36 -8.80
CA THR A 69 -19.55 20.09 -8.49
C THR A 69 -19.92 19.93 -7.01
N SER A 70 -19.38 20.78 -6.13
CA SER A 70 -19.67 20.77 -4.71
C SER A 70 -20.09 22.14 -4.22
N ARG A 71 -21.08 22.16 -3.31
CA ARG A 71 -21.49 23.34 -2.55
C ARG A 71 -20.81 23.43 -1.17
N ALA A 72 -20.03 22.43 -0.80
CA ALA A 72 -19.29 22.44 0.45
C ALA A 72 -18.14 23.46 0.39
N ASP A 73 -17.64 23.86 1.57
CA ASP A 73 -16.44 24.71 1.66
C ASP A 73 -15.18 23.90 1.30
N THR A 74 -14.92 23.78 0.00
CA THR A 74 -13.74 23.14 -0.57
C THR A 74 -12.46 23.94 -0.39
N ALA A 75 -12.54 25.20 0.05
CA ALA A 75 -11.37 26.04 0.30
C ALA A 75 -10.78 25.78 1.70
N ALA A 76 -11.54 25.18 2.62
CA ALA A 76 -11.09 24.88 3.98
C ALA A 76 -9.82 24.02 4.02
N VAL A 77 -9.72 23.00 3.17
CA VAL A 77 -8.52 22.14 3.10
C VAL A 77 -7.31 22.90 2.59
N TRP A 78 -7.48 23.83 1.64
CA TRP A 78 -6.39 24.64 1.12
C TRP A 78 -5.90 25.67 2.13
N ARG A 79 -6.81 26.31 2.88
CA ARG A 79 -6.45 27.18 4.01
C ARG A 79 -5.65 26.41 5.05
N TYR A 80 -6.05 25.18 5.35
CA TYR A 80 -5.29 24.29 6.22
C TYR A 80 -3.90 23.97 5.68
N LEU A 81 -3.78 23.58 4.40
CA LEU A 81 -2.49 23.26 3.77
C LEU A 81 -1.57 24.49 3.69
N ALA A 82 -2.14 25.69 3.57
CA ALA A 82 -1.43 26.95 3.60
C ALA A 82 -1.13 27.44 5.02
N ALA A 83 -1.71 26.84 6.06
CA ALA A 83 -1.54 27.29 7.43
C ALA A 83 -0.12 27.04 7.94
N ASP A 84 0.40 28.06 8.62
CA ASP A 84 1.66 27.99 9.35
C ASP A 84 1.39 27.55 10.79
N TRP A 85 1.99 26.42 11.17
CA TRP A 85 1.74 25.75 12.44
C TRP A 85 2.12 26.62 13.64
N GLU A 86 3.26 27.30 13.56
CA GLU A 86 3.78 28.14 14.65
C GLU A 86 2.87 29.31 14.97
N ARG A 87 2.10 29.78 13.97
CA ARG A 87 1.24 30.96 14.08
C ARG A 87 -0.20 30.64 14.45
N THR A 88 -0.76 29.52 13.97
CA THR A 88 -2.21 29.27 14.10
C THR A 88 -2.57 28.03 14.92
N GLY A 89 -1.64 27.09 15.13
CA GLY A 89 -1.96 25.82 15.79
C GLY A 89 -2.94 24.92 15.01
N GLU A 90 -3.29 25.27 13.76
CA GLU A 90 -4.38 24.62 13.00
C GLU A 90 -3.97 23.29 12.34
N ARG A 91 -2.66 22.96 12.26
CA ARG A 91 -2.21 21.74 11.55
C ARG A 91 -2.72 20.44 12.18
N SER A 92 -2.96 20.41 13.48
CA SER A 92 -3.46 19.20 14.16
C SER A 92 -4.94 18.97 13.84
N ASP A 93 -5.76 20.02 13.98
CA ASP A 93 -7.21 19.91 13.79
C ASP A 93 -7.58 19.64 12.33
N GLY A 94 -6.90 20.29 11.38
CA GLY A 94 -7.14 19.98 9.98
C GLY A 94 -6.56 18.63 9.54
N ARG A 95 -5.48 18.13 10.16
CA ARG A 95 -5.03 16.73 9.95
C ARG A 95 -6.12 15.75 10.38
N GLN A 96 -6.67 15.95 11.57
CA GLN A 96 -7.78 15.15 12.07
C GLN A 96 -8.96 15.18 11.11
N ARG A 97 -9.39 16.37 10.70
CA ARG A 97 -10.56 16.58 9.85
C ARG A 97 -10.40 16.03 8.42
N PHE A 98 -9.25 16.27 7.78
CA PHE A 98 -9.08 16.02 6.35
C PHE A 98 -8.41 14.68 6.03
N LEU A 99 -7.54 14.16 6.90
CA LEU A 99 -6.98 12.82 6.71
C LEU A 99 -7.70 11.79 7.55
N LEU A 100 -7.70 11.96 8.87
CA LEU A 100 -8.08 10.86 9.76
C LEU A 100 -9.58 10.59 9.74
N ASP A 101 -10.42 11.62 9.74
CA ASP A 101 -11.88 11.46 9.70
C ASP A 101 -12.40 11.01 8.34
N ARG A 102 -11.72 11.38 7.25
CA ARG A 102 -12.02 10.89 5.90
C ARG A 102 -11.61 9.44 5.74
N ALA A 103 -10.39 9.12 6.16
CA ALA A 103 -9.89 7.76 6.21
C ALA A 103 -10.85 6.87 7.00
N ARG A 104 -11.29 7.29 8.20
CA ARG A 104 -12.30 6.56 9.01
C ARG A 104 -13.62 6.34 8.30
N ARG A 105 -14.04 7.25 7.42
CA ARG A 105 -15.26 7.13 6.61
C ARG A 105 -15.04 6.34 5.30
N GLY A 106 -13.80 6.00 4.96
CA GLY A 106 -13.45 5.36 3.69
C GLY A 106 -13.46 6.31 2.48
N GLU A 107 -13.35 7.61 2.74
CA GLU A 107 -13.33 8.65 1.71
C GLU A 107 -11.88 8.94 1.29
N GLY A 108 -11.38 8.28 0.24
CA GLY A 108 -10.03 8.55 -0.27
C GLY A 108 -9.62 7.55 -1.35
N MET A 109 -9.35 6.31 -0.95
CA MET A 109 -9.02 5.22 -1.87
C MET A 109 -10.24 4.41 -2.27
N ASN A 110 -10.22 3.91 -3.50
CA ASN A 110 -11.14 2.88 -3.96
C ASN A 110 -10.75 1.52 -3.36
N TRP A 111 -11.32 1.19 -2.21
CA TRP A 111 -11.13 -0.08 -1.50
C TRP A 111 -11.64 -1.32 -2.25
N ARG A 112 -12.23 -1.12 -3.43
CA ARG A 112 -12.70 -2.18 -4.34
C ARG A 112 -11.79 -2.38 -5.55
N ASP A 113 -10.78 -1.53 -5.75
CA ASP A 113 -9.85 -1.62 -6.87
C ASP A 113 -8.46 -2.08 -6.44
N PHE A 114 -7.99 -3.18 -7.03
CA PHE A 114 -6.68 -3.75 -6.70
C PHE A 114 -5.53 -2.80 -7.05
N SER A 115 -5.58 -2.14 -8.21
CA SER A 115 -4.51 -1.28 -8.70
C SER A 115 -4.34 -0.02 -7.84
N ALA A 116 -5.45 0.58 -7.40
CA ALA A 116 -5.47 1.70 -6.46
C ALA A 116 -4.79 1.30 -5.13
N LEU A 117 -5.14 0.13 -4.58
CA LEU A 117 -4.58 -0.32 -3.30
C LEU A 117 -3.10 -0.70 -3.37
N MET A 118 -2.63 -1.26 -4.49
CA MET A 118 -1.21 -1.58 -4.65
C MET A 118 -0.30 -0.35 -4.74
N GLY A 119 -0.85 0.80 -5.15
CA GLY A 119 -0.12 2.07 -5.22
C GLY A 119 -0.11 2.86 -3.91
N THR A 120 -0.72 2.37 -2.83
CA THR A 120 -0.93 3.17 -1.62
C THR A 120 0.38 3.48 -0.87
N ASP A 121 0.51 4.73 -0.42
CA ASP A 121 1.56 5.22 0.48
C ASP A 121 0.98 5.89 1.74
N ARG A 122 -0.29 5.60 2.07
CA ARG A 122 -1.05 6.24 3.17
C ARG A 122 -1.29 5.26 4.32
N PRO A 123 -0.38 5.19 5.31
CA PRO A 123 -0.51 4.26 6.43
C PRO A 123 -1.78 4.48 7.27
N GLU A 124 -2.19 5.73 7.50
CA GLU A 124 -3.40 6.08 8.25
C GLU A 124 -4.71 5.59 7.60
N GLU A 125 -4.77 5.56 6.27
CA GLU A 125 -5.92 5.02 5.52
C GLU A 125 -6.03 3.51 5.71
N VAL A 126 -4.89 2.81 5.72
CA VAL A 126 -4.84 1.37 5.96
C VAL A 126 -5.26 1.01 7.38
N ASP A 127 -4.88 1.81 8.39
CA ASP A 127 -5.36 1.60 9.76
C ASP A 127 -6.88 1.70 9.84
N ALA A 128 -7.43 2.77 9.26
CA ALA A 128 -8.86 2.99 9.23
C ALA A 128 -9.61 1.87 8.47
N ALA A 129 -9.02 1.35 7.40
CA ALA A 129 -9.60 0.25 6.64
C ALA A 129 -9.63 -1.07 7.40
N PHE A 130 -8.61 -1.35 8.22
CA PHE A 130 -8.70 -2.47 9.14
C PHE A 130 -9.84 -2.29 10.14
N ASP A 131 -10.02 -1.07 10.67
CA ASP A 131 -11.10 -0.78 11.64
C ASP A 131 -12.49 -0.92 11.01
N ARG A 132 -12.64 -0.58 9.72
CA ARG A 132 -13.87 -0.79 8.94
C ARG A 132 -14.08 -2.24 8.50
N GLY A 133 -13.05 -3.09 8.57
CA GLY A 133 -13.10 -4.46 8.08
C GLY A 133 -13.12 -4.58 6.55
N GLU A 134 -12.47 -3.65 5.84
CA GLU A 134 -12.42 -3.65 4.37
C GLU A 134 -11.90 -4.97 3.80
N ASP A 135 -12.55 -5.45 2.74
CA ASP A 135 -12.29 -6.78 2.18
C ASP A 135 -10.87 -6.96 1.64
N MET A 136 -10.31 -5.90 1.08
CA MET A 136 -8.99 -5.90 0.45
C MET A 136 -7.93 -5.19 1.27
N VAL A 137 -8.14 -5.00 2.58
CA VAL A 137 -7.16 -4.31 3.43
C VAL A 137 -5.77 -4.95 3.36
N GLY A 138 -5.66 -6.27 3.25
CA GLY A 138 -4.36 -6.95 3.11
C GLY A 138 -3.60 -6.59 1.83
N ILE A 139 -4.30 -6.31 0.72
CA ILE A 139 -3.67 -5.83 -0.54
C ILE A 139 -3.03 -4.46 -0.31
N SER A 140 -3.72 -3.56 0.41
CA SER A 140 -3.16 -2.25 0.73
C SER A 140 -1.90 -2.34 1.61
N VAL A 141 -1.78 -3.36 2.46
CA VAL A 141 -0.57 -3.60 3.26
C VAL A 141 0.60 -4.05 2.38
N ILE A 142 0.34 -4.82 1.31
CA ILE A 142 1.36 -5.12 0.29
C ILE A 142 1.76 -3.83 -0.42
N GLY A 143 0.80 -2.99 -0.81
CA GLY A 143 1.07 -1.68 -1.40
C GLY A 143 1.98 -0.81 -0.53
N LEU A 144 1.68 -0.69 0.76
CA LEU A 144 2.55 0.02 1.71
C LEU A 144 3.97 -0.57 1.80
N ALA A 145 4.09 -1.89 1.79
CA ALA A 145 5.39 -2.57 1.83
C ALA A 145 6.25 -2.29 0.58
N MET A 146 5.63 -1.91 -0.53
CA MET A 146 6.33 -1.61 -1.78
C MET A 146 6.57 -0.10 -1.99
N SER A 147 5.67 0.74 -1.46
CA SER A 147 5.61 2.16 -1.84
C SER A 147 5.95 3.12 -0.69
N TYR A 148 5.84 2.69 0.57
CA TYR A 148 6.07 3.57 1.72
C TYR A 148 7.55 3.56 2.18
N PRO A 149 8.21 4.72 2.31
CA PRO A 149 9.66 4.78 2.54
C PRO A 149 10.10 4.36 3.94
N ASP A 150 9.22 4.43 4.94
CA ASP A 150 9.55 4.02 6.31
C ASP A 150 9.03 2.60 6.60
N PRO A 151 9.90 1.58 6.58
CA PRO A 151 9.48 0.19 6.79
C PRO A 151 8.94 -0.06 8.20
N TRP A 152 9.33 0.73 9.21
CA TRP A 152 8.88 0.50 10.59
C TRP A 152 7.42 0.89 10.78
N ALA A 153 6.98 1.99 10.17
CA ALA A 153 5.57 2.34 10.09
C ALA A 153 4.77 1.23 9.37
N THR A 154 5.31 0.66 8.29
CA THR A 154 4.63 -0.43 7.57
C THR A 154 4.58 -1.73 8.38
N LEU A 155 5.66 -2.09 9.08
CA LEU A 155 5.77 -3.37 9.80
C LEU A 155 4.72 -3.55 10.89
N HIS A 156 4.24 -2.48 11.52
CA HIS A 156 3.12 -2.56 12.47
C HIS A 156 1.83 -3.08 11.80
N ARG A 157 1.52 -2.57 10.60
CA ARG A 157 0.35 -2.98 9.80
C ARG A 157 0.52 -4.38 9.21
N VAL A 158 1.74 -4.75 8.87
CA VAL A 158 2.10 -6.12 8.47
C VAL A 158 1.83 -7.10 9.61
N ALA A 159 2.24 -6.79 10.84
CA ALA A 159 1.94 -7.62 12.01
C ALA A 159 0.42 -7.78 12.22
N ARG A 160 -0.32 -6.68 12.09
CA ARG A 160 -1.80 -6.69 12.17
C ARG A 160 -2.44 -7.57 11.08
N ALA A 161 -1.95 -7.49 9.84
CA ALA A 161 -2.40 -8.35 8.75
C ALA A 161 -2.11 -9.84 9.01
N LEU A 162 -0.88 -10.14 9.48
CA LEU A 162 -0.44 -11.50 9.79
C LEU A 162 -1.25 -12.18 10.88
N ASP A 163 -1.71 -11.42 11.88
CA ASP A 163 -2.51 -11.96 12.99
C ASP A 163 -4.03 -11.89 12.74
N HIS A 164 -4.45 -11.45 11.55
CA HIS A 164 -5.86 -11.23 11.22
C HIS A 164 -6.68 -12.54 11.17
N ASP A 165 -7.97 -12.50 11.50
CA ASP A 165 -8.82 -13.71 11.52
C ASP A 165 -9.14 -14.26 10.12
N ARG A 166 -9.25 -13.36 9.13
CA ARG A 166 -9.43 -13.73 7.71
C ARG A 166 -8.15 -14.33 7.13
N THR A 167 -8.24 -15.57 6.64
CA THR A 167 -7.11 -16.30 6.02
C THR A 167 -6.48 -15.54 4.86
N GLU A 168 -7.28 -14.89 4.04
CA GLU A 168 -6.78 -14.15 2.88
C GLU A 168 -5.93 -12.93 3.30
N VAL A 169 -6.40 -12.16 4.29
CA VAL A 169 -5.65 -11.01 4.84
C VAL A 169 -4.33 -11.48 5.46
N ARG A 170 -4.30 -12.64 6.14
CA ARG A 170 -3.05 -13.20 6.67
C ARG A 170 -2.04 -13.55 5.58
N ARG A 171 -2.49 -14.20 4.50
CA ARG A 171 -1.61 -14.54 3.37
C ARG A 171 -1.02 -13.28 2.75
N GLN A 172 -1.85 -12.26 2.58
CA GLN A 172 -1.41 -10.96 2.08
C GLN A 172 -0.44 -10.27 3.05
N GLY A 173 -0.65 -10.40 4.36
CA GLY A 173 0.30 -9.96 5.39
C GLY A 173 1.65 -10.68 5.30
N ALA A 174 1.66 -11.99 5.02
CA ALA A 174 2.90 -12.74 4.80
C ALA A 174 3.63 -12.30 3.53
N THR A 175 2.90 -12.07 2.44
CA THR A 175 3.45 -11.49 1.21
C THR A 175 4.03 -10.10 1.46
N ALA A 176 3.32 -9.23 2.20
CA ALA A 176 3.83 -7.91 2.56
C ALA A 176 5.11 -7.99 3.40
N LEU A 177 5.17 -8.90 4.38
CA LEU A 177 6.38 -9.12 5.17
C LEU A 177 7.56 -9.59 4.31
N ALA A 178 7.32 -10.48 3.34
CA ALA A 178 8.33 -10.92 2.39
C ALA A 178 8.88 -9.74 1.58
N HIS A 179 8.01 -8.83 1.11
CA HIS A 179 8.44 -7.59 0.44
C HIS A 179 9.27 -6.68 1.34
N VAL A 180 8.84 -6.43 2.59
CA VAL A 180 9.64 -5.62 3.52
C VAL A 180 11.02 -6.24 3.76
N ALA A 181 11.09 -7.56 3.96
CA ALA A 181 12.35 -8.25 4.15
C ALA A 181 13.27 -8.10 2.94
N ARG A 182 12.73 -8.27 1.72
CA ARG A 182 13.50 -8.18 0.47
C ARG A 182 14.00 -6.77 0.18
N ILE A 183 13.16 -5.77 0.39
CA ILE A 183 13.46 -4.37 0.02
C ILE A 183 14.31 -3.70 1.10
N HIS A 184 13.97 -3.92 2.37
CA HIS A 184 14.54 -3.16 3.48
C HIS A 184 15.44 -3.99 4.40
N GLY A 185 15.44 -5.32 4.31
CA GLY A 185 16.29 -6.19 5.13
C GLY A 185 15.97 -6.15 6.63
N VAL A 186 14.73 -5.77 6.98
CA VAL A 186 14.28 -5.60 8.37
C VAL A 186 13.01 -6.40 8.67
N VAL A 187 12.80 -6.68 9.96
CA VAL A 187 11.60 -7.31 10.50
C VAL A 187 11.35 -6.78 11.91
N SER A 188 10.08 -6.58 12.28
CA SER A 188 9.70 -6.19 13.63
C SER A 188 9.60 -7.41 14.56
N ARG A 189 9.80 -7.16 15.85
CA ARG A 189 9.58 -8.18 16.89
C ARG A 189 8.13 -8.68 16.87
N GLU A 190 7.17 -7.78 16.67
CA GLU A 190 5.74 -8.11 16.57
C GLU A 190 5.47 -9.13 15.45
N CYS A 191 6.01 -8.91 14.24
CA CYS A 191 5.91 -9.86 13.13
C CYS A 191 6.51 -11.23 13.47
N LEU A 192 7.68 -11.26 14.13
CA LEU A 192 8.31 -12.52 14.54
C LEU A 192 7.48 -13.27 15.59
N GLU A 193 6.86 -12.55 16.53
CA GLU A 193 5.99 -13.15 17.55
C GLU A 193 4.72 -13.75 16.92
N VAL A 194 4.13 -13.06 15.94
CA VAL A 194 2.99 -13.58 15.18
C VAL A 194 3.40 -14.83 14.39
N LEU A 195 4.50 -14.79 13.63
CA LEU A 195 5.00 -15.95 12.86
C LEU A 195 5.37 -17.14 13.74
N ARG A 196 5.85 -16.88 14.96
CA ARG A 196 6.12 -17.94 15.93
C ARG A 196 4.85 -18.73 16.26
N ARG A 197 3.69 -18.07 16.36
CA ARG A 197 2.39 -18.70 16.62
C ARG A 197 1.73 -19.23 15.34
N ARG A 198 1.83 -18.47 14.26
CA ARG A 198 1.17 -18.69 12.96
C ARG A 198 2.21 -18.77 11.86
N HIS A 199 2.67 -19.99 11.62
CA HIS A 199 3.68 -20.26 10.60
C HIS A 199 3.21 -19.81 9.21
N ASP A 200 4.12 -19.19 8.46
CA ASP A 200 3.93 -18.93 7.03
C ASP A 200 5.24 -19.13 6.28
N ASN A 201 5.25 -20.05 5.31
CA ASN A 201 6.47 -20.41 4.60
C ASN A 201 6.99 -19.26 3.73
N VAL A 202 6.09 -18.46 3.11
CA VAL A 202 6.48 -17.36 2.20
C VAL A 202 7.25 -16.31 2.98
N ALA A 203 6.68 -15.85 4.09
CA ALA A 203 7.35 -14.88 4.94
C ALA A 203 8.64 -15.46 5.55
N GLU A 204 8.58 -16.67 6.12
CA GLU A 204 9.76 -17.29 6.74
C GLU A 204 10.91 -17.53 5.74
N ASP A 205 10.62 -17.76 4.45
CA ASP A 205 11.65 -18.04 3.42
C ASP A 205 12.39 -16.75 3.04
N ASP A 206 11.65 -15.67 2.87
CA ASP A 206 12.21 -14.36 2.56
C ASP A 206 12.96 -13.77 3.75
N LEU A 207 12.43 -13.91 4.97
CA LEU A 207 13.18 -13.51 6.17
C LEU A 207 14.52 -14.25 6.26
N TRP A 208 14.53 -15.56 6.00
CA TRP A 208 15.76 -16.36 6.00
C TRP A 208 16.75 -15.96 4.90
N THR A 209 16.23 -15.52 3.75
CA THR A 209 17.05 -15.19 2.58
C THR A 209 17.64 -13.79 2.67
N PHE A 210 16.85 -12.81 3.10
CA PHE A 210 17.19 -11.38 2.99
C PHE A 210 17.61 -10.72 4.30
N ILE A 211 17.33 -11.32 5.46
CA ILE A 211 17.77 -10.79 6.75
C ILE A 211 18.99 -11.55 7.24
N ALA A 212 19.98 -10.80 7.73
CA ALA A 212 21.18 -11.37 8.32
C ALA A 212 20.82 -12.36 9.45
N HIS A 213 21.32 -13.60 9.35
CA HIS A 213 20.84 -14.71 10.19
C HIS A 213 21.03 -14.47 11.69
N HIS A 214 22.06 -13.73 12.11
CA HIS A 214 22.29 -13.38 13.52
C HIS A 214 21.21 -12.46 14.11
N LYS A 215 20.40 -11.80 13.26
CA LYS A 215 19.24 -10.99 13.67
C LYS A 215 17.96 -11.82 13.73
N LEU A 216 17.98 -13.06 13.23
CA LEU A 216 16.81 -13.95 13.24
C LEU A 216 16.79 -14.80 14.51
N PRO A 217 15.60 -15.02 15.10
CA PRO A 217 15.48 -15.76 16.34
C PRO A 217 15.75 -17.26 16.13
N ALA A 218 16.36 -17.91 17.12
CA ALA A 218 16.76 -19.32 17.03
C ALA A 218 15.62 -20.29 16.65
N TRP A 219 14.37 -20.00 17.03
CA TRP A 219 13.23 -20.85 16.66
C TRP A 219 13.04 -20.93 15.14
N LEU A 220 13.35 -19.87 14.40
CA LEU A 220 13.23 -19.84 12.93
C LEU A 220 14.34 -20.67 12.29
N TRP A 221 15.55 -20.63 12.85
CA TRP A 221 16.66 -21.50 12.45
C TRP A 221 16.28 -22.97 12.61
N TRP A 222 15.73 -23.35 13.76
CA TRP A 222 15.32 -24.73 14.02
C TRP A 222 14.25 -25.21 13.05
N ARG A 223 13.28 -24.37 12.69
CA ARG A 223 12.26 -24.68 11.67
C ARG A 223 12.91 -24.93 10.31
N ARG A 224 13.83 -24.06 9.88
CA ARG A 224 14.52 -24.16 8.59
C ARG A 224 15.40 -25.41 8.50
N ILE A 225 16.12 -25.75 9.57
CA ILE A 225 16.92 -26.98 9.64
C ILE A 225 16.00 -28.21 9.54
N LYS A 226 14.93 -28.27 10.32
CA LYS A 226 13.96 -29.38 10.28
C LYS A 226 13.31 -29.53 8.90
N ALA A 227 12.92 -28.42 8.27
CA ALA A 227 12.34 -28.44 6.92
C ALA A 227 13.33 -28.99 5.87
N ARG A 228 14.62 -28.67 5.97
CA ARG A 228 15.66 -29.24 5.09
C ARG A 228 15.88 -30.73 5.34
N LEU A 229 15.81 -31.18 6.58
CA LEU A 229 15.95 -32.59 6.95
C LEU A 229 14.74 -33.42 6.47
N GLY A 230 13.53 -32.89 6.58
CA GLY A 230 12.30 -33.54 6.09
C GLY A 230 12.17 -33.61 4.56
N ARG A 231 12.88 -32.73 3.82
CA ARG A 231 12.97 -32.78 2.35
C ARG A 231 14.00 -33.79 1.82
N ARG A 232 14.72 -34.52 2.68
CA ARG A 232 15.49 -35.69 2.23
C ARG A 232 14.50 -36.79 1.87
N VAL A 233 14.03 -36.77 0.62
CA VAL A 233 13.40 -37.92 -0.02
C VAL A 233 14.35 -39.11 0.18
N PRO A 234 13.89 -40.28 0.65
CA PRO A 234 14.70 -41.49 0.58
C PRO A 234 15.17 -41.60 -0.86
N ARG A 235 16.49 -41.73 -1.08
CA ARG A 235 16.99 -42.11 -2.40
C ARG A 235 16.32 -43.45 -2.71
N GLU A 236 15.26 -43.45 -3.50
CA GLU A 236 14.77 -44.67 -4.12
C GLU A 236 15.98 -45.23 -4.86
N ARG A 237 16.38 -46.43 -4.45
CA ARG A 237 17.36 -47.22 -5.20
C ARG A 237 16.73 -47.42 -6.58
N ARG A 238 17.17 -46.64 -7.57
CA ARG A 238 16.87 -46.89 -8.98
C ARG A 238 17.10 -48.38 -9.22
N PRO A 239 16.09 -49.17 -9.64
CA PRO A 239 16.35 -50.48 -10.17
C PRO A 239 17.32 -50.33 -11.32
N ARG A 240 18.37 -51.16 -11.36
CA ARG A 240 19.21 -51.28 -12.56
C ARG A 240 18.26 -51.72 -13.68
N LEU A 241 18.01 -50.83 -14.63
CA LEU A 241 17.31 -51.17 -15.87
C LEU A 241 18.20 -52.18 -16.60
N THR A 242 17.85 -53.45 -16.52
CA THR A 242 18.31 -54.48 -17.45
C THR A 242 17.81 -54.10 -18.84
N GLY A 243 18.72 -54.12 -19.82
CA GLY A 243 18.57 -53.41 -21.07
C GLY A 243 17.34 -53.77 -21.91
N CYS A 244 16.72 -52.73 -22.48
CA CYS A 244 15.96 -52.86 -23.71
C CYS A 244 16.91 -52.54 -24.88
N ALA A 245 17.29 -53.57 -25.62
CA ALA A 245 17.87 -53.41 -26.95
C ALA A 245 16.80 -52.84 -27.89
N VAL A 246 17.14 -51.78 -28.61
CA VAL A 246 16.30 -51.22 -29.68
C VAL A 246 16.78 -51.84 -31.01
N PRO A 247 15.93 -52.48 -31.82
CA PRO A 247 16.34 -52.94 -33.15
C PRO A 247 16.51 -51.75 -34.10
N ARG A 248 17.53 -51.81 -34.95
CA ARG A 248 17.77 -50.84 -36.03
C ARG A 248 16.71 -50.98 -37.13
N PRO A 249 16.18 -49.88 -37.70
CA PRO A 249 15.29 -49.96 -38.84
C PRO A 249 16.06 -50.32 -40.12
N ALA A 250 15.36 -51.03 -41.02
CA ALA A 250 15.84 -51.50 -42.32
C ALA A 250 16.03 -50.37 -43.33
#